data_AF-A0A962IQW2-F1
#
_entry.id   AF-A0A962IQW2-F1
#
_cell.length_a   1.000
_cell.length_b   1.000
_cell.length_c   1.000
_cell.angle_alpha   90.00
_cell.angle_beta   90.00
_cell.angle_gamma   90.00
#
_symmetry.space_group_name_H-M   'P 1'
#
loop_
_entity.id
_entity.type
_entity.pdbx_description
1 polymer ?
#
loop_
_entity_poly.entity_id
_entity_poly.type
_entity_poly.pdbx_seq_one_letter_code
_entity_poly.pdbx_strand_id
1 'polypeptide(L)'
;MKTLTYAWGGAPARGSLKVTPEDFIVREQLGFELAGTGEHQCLQIRKVGQNTAWVSEHLARYAGVRPFDVSYCGRKDRHADTTQWFSVWLPGQPADWSDFELEGTEILSVSLHDRKLRKGSHWGNEFVITLRNLEGDSEALKAVLQRISEQGFPNYFGSQRFGREGQNIVMGEKLVRGERVPRNQRDMYLSALRSEMFNRCLSDQLSQGNLTPAERGWLYGSARKETPALEQIAARWPAWCDFLTRMKMKAQLRDQMVVPRDLSWSLGEDTLTLSFALPAGCYATSLIREIVDFGES
;
A
#
# COMPACT_ATOMS: atom_id res chain seq x y z
N MET A 1 11.78 -11.24 -11.06
CA MET A 1 11.50 -11.76 -9.71
C MET A 1 11.06 -13.21 -9.81
N LYS A 2 11.12 -14.00 -8.74
CA LYS A 2 10.58 -15.37 -8.75
C LYS A 2 9.05 -15.30 -8.72
N THR A 3 8.37 -16.18 -9.46
CA THR A 3 6.91 -16.30 -9.40
C THR A 3 6.48 -16.67 -7.99
N LEU A 4 5.58 -15.89 -7.41
CA LEU A 4 5.01 -16.16 -6.09
C LEU A 4 3.89 -17.21 -6.19
N THR A 5 3.67 -17.96 -5.12
CA THR A 5 2.61 -18.96 -5.04
C THR A 5 1.26 -18.27 -4.95
N TYR A 6 0.24 -18.80 -5.63
CA TYR A 6 -1.15 -18.37 -5.46
C TYR A 6 -1.78 -19.13 -4.29
N ALA A 7 -2.63 -18.48 -3.51
CA ALA A 7 -3.38 -19.17 -2.46
C ALA A 7 -4.52 -20.00 -3.04
N TRP A 8 -5.15 -19.51 -4.10
CA TRP A 8 -6.43 -20.05 -4.57
C TRP A 8 -6.38 -20.74 -5.93
N GLY A 9 -5.21 -21.24 -6.33
CA GLY A 9 -5.05 -22.05 -7.54
C GLY A 9 -4.68 -21.30 -8.81
N GLY A 10 -4.37 -20.00 -8.70
CA GLY A 10 -4.03 -19.14 -9.85
C GLY A 10 -5.15 -18.17 -10.21
N ALA A 11 -4.86 -17.23 -11.10
CA ALA A 11 -5.87 -16.31 -11.61
C ALA A 11 -6.79 -17.02 -12.62
N PRO A 12 -8.11 -17.16 -12.34
CA PRO A 12 -9.07 -17.79 -13.25
C PRO A 12 -9.42 -16.95 -14.49
N ALA A 13 -9.03 -15.68 -14.51
CA ALA A 13 -9.31 -14.76 -15.61
C ALA A 13 -8.09 -13.91 -15.96
N ARG A 14 -8.17 -13.24 -17.12
CA ARG A 14 -7.26 -12.20 -17.60
C ARG A 14 -8.04 -10.91 -17.79
N GLY A 15 -7.35 -9.78 -17.73
CA GLY A 15 -7.99 -8.48 -17.91
C GLY A 15 -7.02 -7.32 -17.83
N SER A 16 -7.55 -6.11 -17.76
CA SER A 16 -6.79 -4.87 -17.71
C SER A 16 -7.10 -4.12 -16.43
N LEU A 17 -6.05 -3.65 -15.76
CA LEU A 17 -6.13 -2.84 -14.55
C LEU A 17 -5.75 -1.39 -14.87
N LYS A 18 -6.48 -0.41 -14.29
CA LYS A 18 -6.20 1.03 -14.46
C LYS A 18 -6.18 1.49 -15.92
N VAL A 19 -7.19 1.09 -16.70
CA VAL A 19 -7.36 1.60 -18.07
C VAL A 19 -7.66 3.10 -18.03
N THR A 20 -8.52 3.53 -17.10
CA THR A 20 -8.69 4.93 -16.72
C THR A 20 -8.51 5.12 -15.20
N PRO A 21 -8.26 6.36 -14.72
CA PRO A 21 -8.14 6.62 -13.28
C PRO A 21 -9.38 6.20 -12.46
N GLU A 22 -10.57 6.29 -13.04
CA GLU A 22 -11.86 5.93 -12.43
C GLU A 22 -12.00 4.42 -12.22
N ASP A 23 -11.21 3.61 -12.93
CA ASP A 23 -11.15 2.16 -12.71
C ASP A 23 -10.42 1.80 -11.41
N PHE A 24 -9.76 2.76 -10.76
CA PHE A 24 -9.00 2.52 -9.55
C PHE A 24 -9.25 3.65 -8.55
N ILE A 25 -10.35 3.52 -7.81
CA ILE A 25 -10.75 4.47 -6.79
C ILE A 25 -10.16 4.05 -5.44
N VAL A 26 -9.52 4.99 -4.75
CA VAL A 26 -8.94 4.76 -3.41
C VAL A 26 -9.41 5.85 -2.44
N ARG A 27 -10.15 5.46 -1.40
CA ARG A 27 -10.63 6.37 -0.36
C ARG A 27 -9.91 6.09 0.95
N GLU A 28 -9.14 7.04 1.44
CA GLU A 28 -8.43 6.91 2.70
C GLU A 28 -9.39 6.92 3.90
N GLN A 29 -9.20 5.96 4.80
CA GLN A 29 -9.98 5.81 6.01
C GLN A 29 -9.06 6.07 7.21
N LEU A 30 -9.29 7.17 7.94
CA LEU A 30 -8.47 7.54 9.11
C LEU A 30 -8.60 6.50 10.23
N GLY A 31 -9.80 5.97 10.46
CA GLY A 31 -10.09 5.04 11.56
C GLY A 31 -10.25 5.72 12.91
N PHE A 32 -10.37 7.05 12.92
CA PHE A 32 -10.72 7.87 14.07
C PHE A 32 -11.43 9.13 13.56
N GLU A 33 -12.24 9.74 14.43
CA GLU A 33 -12.89 11.01 14.14
C GLU A 33 -11.94 12.18 14.39
N LEU A 34 -12.01 13.19 13.54
CA LEU A 34 -11.30 14.44 13.76
C LEU A 34 -11.96 15.21 14.90
N ALA A 35 -11.16 15.96 15.66
CA ALA A 35 -11.59 16.53 16.93
C ALA A 35 -12.60 17.67 16.76
N GLY A 36 -12.67 18.31 15.58
CA GLY A 36 -13.46 19.51 15.36
C GLY A 36 -12.86 20.77 16.00
N THR A 37 -11.78 20.61 16.77
CA THR A 37 -10.96 21.66 17.37
C THR A 37 -9.46 21.40 17.12
N GLY A 38 -8.62 22.39 17.41
CA GLY A 38 -7.17 22.25 17.38
C GLY A 38 -6.50 23.15 16.35
N GLU A 39 -5.18 23.03 16.26
CA GLU A 39 -4.34 23.92 15.45
C GLU A 39 -4.12 23.43 14.02
N HIS A 40 -4.64 22.25 13.66
CA HIS A 40 -4.54 21.73 12.30
C HIS A 40 -5.89 21.81 11.59
N GLN A 41 -5.92 22.44 10.42
CA GLN A 41 -6.99 22.24 9.44
C GLN A 41 -6.70 20.97 8.65
N CYS A 42 -7.52 19.95 8.85
CA CYS A 42 -7.49 18.70 8.11
C CYS A 42 -8.43 18.78 6.92
N LEU A 43 -7.89 18.60 5.72
CA LEU A 43 -8.61 18.66 4.47
C LEU A 43 -8.75 17.27 3.87
N GLN A 44 -9.97 16.86 3.57
CA GLN A 44 -10.22 15.70 2.74
C GLN A 44 -10.25 16.15 1.28
N ILE A 45 -9.29 15.67 0.50
CA ILE A 45 -9.13 16.11 -0.89
C ILE A 45 -9.26 14.89 -1.81
N ARG A 46 -10.18 14.98 -2.76
CA ARG A 46 -10.21 14.10 -3.94
C ARG A 46 -9.23 14.64 -4.97
N LYS A 47 -8.45 13.75 -5.59
CA LYS A 47 -7.52 14.10 -6.66
C LYS A 47 -7.54 13.05 -7.76
N VAL A 48 -7.44 13.51 -9.02
CA VAL A 48 -7.31 12.67 -10.22
C VAL A 48 -6.11 13.16 -11.02
N GLY A 49 -5.22 12.26 -11.41
CA GLY A 49 -4.04 12.62 -12.22
C GLY A 49 -2.94 13.39 -11.48
N GLN A 50 -3.09 13.64 -10.16
CA GLN A 50 -2.15 14.41 -9.36
C GLN A 50 -1.36 13.59 -8.33
N ASN A 51 -0.13 14.03 -8.05
CA ASN A 51 0.74 13.45 -7.03
C ASN A 51 0.43 14.04 -5.65
N THR A 52 0.38 13.22 -4.59
CA THR A 52 0.16 13.69 -3.20
C THR A 52 1.14 14.80 -2.78
N ALA A 53 2.42 14.68 -3.13
CA ALA A 53 3.42 15.69 -2.78
C ALA A 53 3.17 17.04 -3.48
N TRP A 54 2.74 17.01 -4.74
CA TRP A 54 2.44 18.22 -5.51
C TRP A 54 1.24 18.97 -4.92
N VAL A 55 0.17 18.25 -4.57
CA VAL A 55 -0.98 18.83 -3.86
C VAL A 55 -0.55 19.44 -2.52
N SER A 56 0.26 18.70 -1.73
CA SER A 56 0.78 19.19 -0.44
C SER A 56 1.57 20.49 -0.56
N GLU A 57 2.36 20.66 -1.63
CA GLU A 57 3.11 21.90 -1.86
C GLU A 57 2.20 23.08 -2.21
N HIS A 58 1.13 22.85 -2.97
CA HIS A 58 0.17 23.91 -3.32
C HIS A 58 -0.67 24.34 -2.11
N LEU A 59 -1.08 23.39 -1.26
CA LEU A 59 -1.72 23.71 0.02
C LEU A 59 -0.81 24.58 0.89
N ALA A 60 0.48 24.25 0.96
CA ALA A 60 1.44 25.02 1.75
C ALA A 60 1.59 26.46 1.22
N ARG A 61 1.71 26.62 -0.10
CA ARG A 61 1.82 27.93 -0.75
C ARG A 61 0.57 28.78 -0.52
N TYR A 62 -0.61 28.18 -0.72
CA TYR A 62 -1.90 28.86 -0.53
C TYR A 62 -2.07 29.35 0.91
N ALA A 63 -1.77 28.49 1.88
CA ALA A 63 -1.89 28.84 3.30
C ALA A 63 -0.72 29.68 3.84
N GLY A 64 0.28 30.02 3.02
CA GLY A 64 1.45 30.80 3.45
C GLY A 64 2.34 30.08 4.48
N VAL A 65 2.30 28.75 4.54
CA VAL A 65 3.08 27.94 5.50
C VAL A 65 4.22 27.19 4.83
N ARG A 66 5.13 26.63 5.62
CA ARG A 66 6.24 25.85 5.07
C ARG A 66 5.75 24.48 4.60
N PRO A 67 6.39 23.84 3.60
CA PRO A 67 6.02 22.49 3.18
C PRO A 67 6.03 21.46 4.31
N PHE A 68 6.87 21.65 5.33
CA PHE A 68 6.90 20.77 6.50
C PHE A 68 5.63 20.88 7.36
N ASP A 69 4.92 22.01 7.34
CA ASP A 69 3.73 22.25 8.15
C ASP A 69 2.47 21.61 7.52
N VAL A 70 2.59 21.09 6.30
CA VAL A 70 1.59 20.22 5.64
C VAL A 70 2.02 18.76 5.74
N SER A 71 1.08 17.87 6.05
CA SER A 71 1.33 16.43 6.05
C SER A 71 0.12 15.62 5.66
N TYR A 72 0.33 14.32 5.48
CA TYR A 72 -0.65 13.34 5.05
C TYR A 72 -0.26 11.94 5.55
N CYS A 73 -1.24 11.04 5.60
CA CYS A 73 -1.09 9.71 6.18
C CYS A 73 -0.33 8.71 5.28
N GLY A 74 -0.35 8.92 3.97
CA GLY A 74 0.34 8.08 3.00
C GLY A 74 0.36 8.71 1.62
N ARG A 75 1.20 8.18 0.72
CA ARG A 75 1.14 8.58 -0.70
C ARG A 75 0.04 7.78 -1.38
N LYS A 76 -0.66 8.42 -2.29
CA LYS A 76 -1.64 7.79 -3.17
C LYS A 76 -1.12 7.81 -4.60
N ASP A 77 -1.57 6.85 -5.41
CA ASP A 77 -1.18 6.74 -6.81
C ASP A 77 -1.65 7.98 -7.60
N ARG A 78 -0.88 8.37 -8.61
CA ARG A 78 -1.23 9.44 -9.56
C ARG A 78 -2.24 8.94 -10.59
N HIS A 79 -2.14 7.68 -11.00
CA HIS A 79 -2.96 7.06 -12.04
C HIS A 79 -4.22 6.41 -11.45
N ALA A 80 -4.89 7.12 -10.55
CA ALA A 80 -6.04 6.67 -9.79
C ALA A 80 -6.88 7.89 -9.36
N ASP A 81 -8.19 7.69 -9.20
CA ASP A 81 -9.06 8.62 -8.47
C ASP A 81 -8.91 8.36 -6.97
N THR A 82 -8.38 9.33 -6.23
CA THR A 82 -8.04 9.10 -4.82
C THR A 82 -8.54 10.20 -3.92
N THR A 83 -9.18 9.82 -2.82
CA THR A 83 -9.52 10.70 -1.71
C THR A 83 -8.57 10.44 -0.55
N GLN A 84 -7.90 11.49 -0.06
CA GLN A 84 -6.98 11.39 1.08
C GLN A 84 -7.06 12.60 1.99
N TRP A 85 -6.55 12.44 3.21
CA TRP A 85 -6.48 13.52 4.18
C TRP A 85 -5.12 14.20 4.20
N PHE A 86 -5.15 15.52 4.21
CA PHE A 86 -4.02 16.39 4.51
C PHE A 86 -4.27 17.11 5.83
N SER A 87 -3.22 17.44 6.58
CA SER A 87 -3.30 18.35 7.73
C SER A 87 -2.34 19.51 7.53
N VAL A 88 -2.85 20.72 7.61
CA VAL A 88 -2.11 21.98 7.52
C VAL A 88 -2.09 22.61 8.92
N TRP A 89 -0.90 22.84 9.47
CA TRP A 89 -0.76 23.48 10.78
C TRP A 89 -0.91 25.00 10.65
N LEU A 90 -1.95 25.55 11.28
CA LEU A 90 -2.38 26.95 11.18
C LEU A 90 -2.80 27.50 12.55
N PRO A 91 -1.88 27.59 13.52
CA PRO A 91 -2.21 28.01 14.88
C PRO A 91 -2.70 29.46 14.91
N GLY A 92 -3.94 29.66 15.33
CA GLY A 92 -4.54 30.99 15.50
C GLY A 92 -4.81 31.77 14.20
N GLN A 93 -4.55 31.19 13.03
CA GLN A 93 -4.74 31.83 11.72
C GLN A 93 -5.27 30.80 10.70
N PRO A 94 -6.54 30.37 10.82
CA PRO A 94 -7.12 29.43 9.87
C PRO A 94 -7.17 30.05 8.47
N ALA A 95 -6.89 29.25 7.45
CA ALA A 95 -7.09 29.64 6.06
C ALA A 95 -8.56 29.41 5.67
N ASP A 96 -9.08 30.29 4.81
CA ASP A 96 -10.31 30.03 4.07
C ASP A 96 -9.95 29.24 2.81
N TRP A 97 -10.55 28.05 2.67
CA TRP A 97 -10.26 27.13 1.56
C TRP A 97 -11.30 27.19 0.45
N SER A 98 -12.31 28.05 0.57
CA SER A 98 -13.38 28.18 -0.43
C SER A 98 -12.87 28.63 -1.80
N ASP A 99 -11.84 29.47 -1.83
CA ASP A 99 -11.21 29.98 -3.06
C ASP A 99 -9.97 29.16 -3.49
N PHE A 100 -9.69 28.02 -2.84
CA PHE A 100 -8.57 27.18 -3.23
C PHE A 100 -8.89 26.40 -4.51
N GLU A 101 -8.27 26.81 -5.61
CA GLU A 101 -8.36 26.11 -6.89
C GLU A 101 -7.04 25.41 -7.24
N LEU A 102 -7.13 24.13 -7.59
CA LEU A 102 -6.01 23.37 -8.09
C LEU A 102 -6.50 22.27 -9.03
N GLU A 103 -5.97 22.30 -10.26
CA GLU A 103 -6.40 21.40 -11.34
C GLU A 103 -6.38 19.92 -10.92
N GLY A 104 -7.47 19.21 -11.21
CA GLY A 104 -7.62 17.78 -10.90
C GLY A 104 -7.73 17.51 -9.40
N THR A 105 -8.11 18.49 -8.58
CA THR A 105 -8.38 18.32 -7.15
C THR A 105 -9.68 18.97 -6.73
N GLU A 106 -10.27 18.44 -5.67
CA GLU A 106 -11.53 18.91 -5.09
C GLU A 106 -11.44 18.76 -3.56
N ILE A 107 -11.67 19.83 -2.82
CA ILE A 107 -11.79 19.78 -1.36
C ILE A 107 -13.20 19.30 -1.03
N LEU A 108 -13.30 18.12 -0.43
CA LEU A 108 -14.57 17.51 -0.04
C LEU A 108 -15.03 17.95 1.35
N SER A 109 -14.07 18.14 2.27
CA SER A 109 -14.36 18.61 3.62
C SER A 109 -13.13 19.22 4.28
N VAL A 110 -13.39 20.10 5.26
CA VAL A 110 -12.39 20.69 6.15
C VAL A 110 -12.86 20.49 7.59
N SER A 111 -12.00 19.99 8.46
CA SER A 111 -12.27 19.83 9.89
C SER A 111 -11.01 20.09 10.71
N LEU A 112 -11.15 20.51 11.96
CA LEU A 112 -10.00 20.76 12.83
C LEU A 112 -9.54 19.50 13.56
N HIS A 113 -8.24 19.45 13.86
CA HIS A 113 -7.67 18.42 14.73
C HIS A 113 -6.50 18.94 15.56
N ASP A 114 -6.33 18.38 16.75
CA ASP A 114 -5.29 18.81 17.69
C ASP A 114 -3.88 18.41 17.22
N ARG A 115 -3.78 17.37 16.40
CA ARG A 115 -2.50 16.78 16.02
C ARG A 115 -2.34 16.67 14.52
N LYS A 116 -1.09 16.85 14.10
CA LYS A 116 -0.63 16.56 12.75
C LYS A 116 -0.96 15.12 12.33
N LEU A 117 -1.53 14.96 11.12
CA LEU A 117 -1.70 13.64 10.50
C LEU A 117 -0.33 13.09 10.06
N ARG A 118 0.12 12.01 10.69
CA ARG A 118 1.45 11.43 10.44
C ARG A 118 1.36 10.24 9.49
N LYS A 119 2.49 9.91 8.87
CA LYS A 119 2.61 8.72 8.03
C LYS A 119 2.19 7.47 8.82
N GLY A 120 1.28 6.69 8.25
CA GLY A 120 0.75 5.48 8.88
C GLY A 120 -0.31 5.71 9.95
N SER A 121 -0.80 6.94 10.16
CA SER A 121 -1.87 7.22 11.13
C SER A 121 -3.25 6.79 10.64
N HIS A 122 -3.42 6.46 9.36
CA HIS A 122 -4.69 5.97 8.82
C HIS A 122 -4.89 4.49 9.16
N TRP A 123 -6.14 4.08 9.37
CA TRP A 123 -6.50 2.67 9.48
C TRP A 123 -6.23 1.92 8.19
N GLY A 124 -6.61 2.50 7.04
CA GLY A 124 -6.57 1.77 5.79
C GLY A 124 -7.14 2.56 4.62
N ASN A 125 -7.47 1.83 3.56
CA ASN A 125 -8.07 2.39 2.36
C ASN A 125 -9.24 1.51 1.93
N GLU A 126 -10.33 2.16 1.54
CA GLU A 126 -11.40 1.55 0.78
C GLU A 126 -11.05 1.67 -0.71
N PHE A 127 -11.33 0.60 -1.44
CA PHE A 127 -11.03 0.46 -2.86
C PHE A 127 -12.32 0.19 -3.61
N VAL A 128 -12.51 0.88 -4.73
CA VAL A 128 -13.44 0.47 -5.78
C VAL A 128 -12.63 0.29 -7.04
N ILE A 129 -12.56 -0.93 -7.56
CA ILE A 129 -11.67 -1.29 -8.65
C ILE A 129 -12.46 -1.97 -9.75
N THR A 130 -12.33 -1.45 -10.97
CA THR A 130 -12.92 -2.01 -12.17
C THR A 130 -11.81 -2.66 -12.99
N LEU A 131 -11.94 -3.97 -13.22
CA LEU A 131 -11.13 -4.72 -14.17
C LEU A 131 -11.89 -4.76 -15.49
N ARG A 132 -11.23 -4.41 -16.59
CA ARG A 132 -11.81 -4.36 -17.94
C ARG A 132 -11.24 -5.44 -18.84
N ASN A 133 -11.87 -5.66 -19.99
CA ASN A 133 -11.46 -6.68 -20.97
C ASN A 133 -11.34 -8.05 -20.30
N LEU A 134 -12.30 -8.37 -19.44
CA LEU A 134 -12.27 -9.57 -18.61
C LEU A 134 -12.53 -10.81 -19.47
N GLU A 135 -11.57 -11.72 -19.50
CA GLU A 135 -11.67 -12.99 -20.22
C GLU A 135 -11.33 -14.14 -19.27
N GLY A 136 -12.22 -15.11 -19.09
CA GLY A 136 -11.96 -16.26 -18.23
C GLY A 136 -13.22 -16.97 -17.74
N ASP A 137 -13.03 -17.86 -16.77
CA ASP A 137 -14.12 -18.63 -16.17
C ASP A 137 -14.78 -17.82 -15.04
N SER A 138 -16.01 -17.36 -15.28
CA SER A 138 -16.79 -16.56 -14.32
C SER A 138 -17.13 -17.33 -13.04
N GLU A 139 -17.34 -18.65 -13.12
CA GLU A 139 -17.67 -19.46 -11.94
C GLU A 139 -16.43 -19.71 -11.10
N ALA A 140 -15.29 -20.00 -11.73
CA ALA A 140 -14.01 -20.08 -11.02
C ALA A 140 -13.64 -18.75 -10.36
N LEU A 141 -13.87 -17.62 -11.05
CA LEU A 141 -13.66 -16.27 -10.51
C LEU A 141 -14.51 -16.01 -9.27
N LYS A 142 -15.82 -16.30 -9.31
CA LYS A 142 -16.73 -16.19 -8.16
C LYS A 142 -16.28 -17.08 -7.00
N ALA A 143 -15.85 -18.31 -7.29
CA ALA A 143 -15.37 -19.23 -6.27
C ALA A 143 -14.11 -18.72 -5.55
N VAL A 144 -13.17 -18.12 -6.29
CA VAL A 144 -11.98 -17.49 -5.69
C VAL A 144 -12.36 -16.26 -4.87
N LEU A 145 -13.26 -15.39 -5.36
CA LEU A 145 -13.75 -14.22 -4.61
C LEU A 145 -14.42 -14.64 -3.29
N GLN A 146 -15.21 -15.71 -3.30
CA GLN A 146 -15.83 -16.26 -2.09
C GLN A 146 -14.76 -16.72 -1.09
N ARG A 147 -13.74 -17.45 -1.53
CA ARG A 147 -12.61 -17.86 -0.66
C ARG A 147 -11.85 -16.66 -0.11
N ILE A 148 -11.63 -15.63 -0.92
CA ILE A 148 -10.99 -14.39 -0.46
C ILE A 148 -11.85 -13.71 0.60
N SER A 149 -13.17 -13.68 0.44
CA SER A 149 -14.08 -13.10 1.43
C SER A 149 -14.04 -13.81 2.78
N GLU A 150 -13.90 -15.14 2.78
CA GLU A 150 -13.95 -15.97 4.00
C GLU A 150 -12.59 -16.18 4.66
N GLN A 151 -11.55 -16.37 3.85
CA GLN A 151 -10.22 -16.84 4.28
C GLN A 151 -9.09 -15.87 3.94
N GLY A 152 -9.38 -14.84 3.12
CA GLY A 152 -8.44 -13.79 2.77
C GLY A 152 -7.53 -14.14 1.59
N PHE A 153 -6.47 -13.35 1.43
CA PHE A 153 -5.47 -13.52 0.38
C PHE A 153 -4.06 -13.29 0.93
N PRO A 154 -3.00 -13.78 0.25
CA PRO A 154 -1.62 -13.57 0.69
C PRO A 154 -1.27 -12.08 0.78
N ASN A 155 -0.75 -11.65 1.92
CA ASN A 155 -0.42 -10.26 2.21
C ASN A 155 0.93 -9.82 1.60
N TYR A 156 1.16 -10.19 0.35
CA TYR A 156 2.36 -9.84 -0.38
C TYR A 156 2.51 -8.33 -0.50
N PHE A 157 3.76 -7.88 -0.49
CA PHE A 157 4.12 -6.57 -1.01
C PHE A 157 3.95 -6.57 -2.52
N GLY A 158 3.14 -5.65 -3.05
CA GLY A 158 2.94 -5.49 -4.48
C GLY A 158 4.18 -4.96 -5.22
N SER A 159 4.22 -5.11 -6.54
CA SER A 159 5.35 -4.75 -7.42
C SER A 159 5.84 -3.32 -7.21
N GLN A 160 4.94 -2.36 -6.96
CA GLN A 160 5.28 -0.96 -6.67
C GLN A 160 6.27 -0.80 -5.50
N ARG A 161 6.28 -1.71 -4.51
CA ARG A 161 7.25 -1.70 -3.39
C ARG A 161 8.69 -1.85 -3.87
N PHE A 162 8.88 -2.60 -4.95
CA PHE A 162 10.19 -2.97 -5.48
C PHE A 162 10.67 -2.00 -6.56
N GLY A 163 9.91 -0.95 -6.86
CA GLY A 163 10.22 -0.02 -7.94
C GLY A 163 9.98 -0.64 -9.32
N ARG A 164 10.20 0.15 -10.38
CA ARG A 164 10.03 -0.32 -11.75
C ARG A 164 10.97 -1.51 -12.00
N GLU A 165 10.41 -2.63 -12.47
CA GLU A 165 11.16 -3.87 -12.73
C GLU A 165 12.02 -4.37 -11.54
N GLY A 166 11.65 -4.05 -10.30
CA GLY A 166 12.42 -4.48 -9.13
C GLY A 166 13.70 -3.68 -8.85
N GLN A 167 13.86 -2.50 -9.47
CA GLN A 167 15.06 -1.67 -9.32
C GLN A 167 15.43 -1.36 -7.86
N ASN A 168 14.47 -1.26 -6.94
CA ASN A 168 14.77 -1.01 -5.52
C ASN A 168 15.48 -2.19 -4.86
N ILE A 169 15.23 -3.43 -5.29
CA ILE A 169 15.96 -4.62 -4.83
C ILE A 169 17.40 -4.54 -5.32
N VAL A 170 17.61 -4.25 -6.60
CA VAL A 170 18.94 -4.09 -7.21
C VAL A 170 19.75 -3.01 -6.49
N MET A 171 19.14 -1.86 -6.19
CA MET A 171 19.78 -0.80 -5.42
C MET A 171 20.06 -1.22 -3.97
N GLY A 172 19.19 -2.02 -3.36
CA GLY A 172 19.43 -2.63 -2.06
C GLY A 172 20.64 -3.56 -2.07
N GLU A 173 20.80 -4.41 -3.08
CA GLU A 173 21.96 -5.29 -3.24
C GLU A 173 23.25 -4.50 -3.41
N LYS A 174 23.24 -3.44 -4.23
CA LYS A 174 24.39 -2.51 -4.36
C LYS A 174 24.78 -1.92 -3.01
N LEU A 175 23.79 -1.48 -2.23
CA LEU A 175 24.01 -0.93 -0.90
C LEU A 175 24.63 -1.97 0.06
N VAL A 176 24.17 -3.23 0.00
CA VAL A 176 24.75 -4.35 0.76
C VAL A 176 26.22 -4.60 0.39
N ARG A 177 26.57 -4.48 -0.89
CA ARG A 177 27.95 -4.60 -1.41
C ARG A 177 28.84 -3.39 -1.10
N GLY A 178 28.31 -2.35 -0.47
CA GLY A 178 29.05 -1.13 -0.16
C GLY A 178 29.16 -0.15 -1.33
N GLU A 179 28.41 -0.36 -2.41
CA GLU A 179 28.39 0.53 -3.57
C GLU A 179 27.61 1.83 -3.29
N ARG A 180 27.91 2.87 -4.08
CA ARG A 180 27.26 4.17 -3.94
C ARG A 180 25.84 4.15 -4.51
N VAL A 181 24.87 4.51 -3.67
CA VAL A 181 23.46 4.71 -4.05
C VAL A 181 22.95 6.07 -3.55
N PRO A 182 21.85 6.61 -4.12
CA PRO A 182 21.22 7.84 -3.63
C PRO A 182 20.88 7.76 -2.13
N ARG A 183 21.45 8.68 -1.32
CA ARG A 183 21.32 8.65 0.14
C ARG A 183 19.87 8.83 0.62
N ASN A 184 19.09 9.65 -0.07
CA ASN A 184 17.69 9.95 0.24
C ASN A 184 16.71 8.79 -0.01
N GLN A 185 17.17 7.70 -0.65
CA GLN A 185 16.35 6.54 -0.99
C GLN A 185 16.77 5.26 -0.24
N ARG A 186 17.79 5.34 0.63
CA ARG A 186 18.32 4.18 1.36
C ARG A 186 17.24 3.40 2.11
N ASP A 187 16.38 4.08 2.85
CA ASP A 187 15.29 3.43 3.61
C ASP A 187 14.32 2.66 2.70
N MET A 188 14.08 3.17 1.50
CA MET A 188 13.23 2.51 0.50
C MET A 188 13.90 1.22 -0.01
N TYR A 189 15.21 1.24 -0.27
CA TYR A 189 15.96 0.06 -0.71
C TYR A 189 16.03 -1.00 0.40
N LEU A 190 16.27 -0.60 1.65
CA LEU A 190 16.21 -1.51 2.80
C LEU A 190 14.82 -2.12 2.98
N SER A 191 13.76 -1.31 2.79
CA SER A 191 12.38 -1.78 2.81
C SER A 191 12.12 -2.78 1.68
N ALA A 192 12.70 -2.61 0.49
CA ALA A 192 12.52 -3.53 -0.61
C ALA A 192 13.14 -4.91 -0.31
N LEU A 193 14.36 -4.97 0.24
CA LEU A 193 15.01 -6.24 0.58
C LEU A 193 14.20 -7.06 1.59
N ARG A 194 13.74 -6.43 2.67
CA ARG A 194 12.96 -7.15 3.70
C ARG A 194 11.56 -7.56 3.23
N SER A 195 10.96 -6.76 2.35
CA SER A 195 9.69 -7.10 1.69
C SER A 195 9.85 -8.31 0.75
N GLU A 196 10.96 -8.41 0.02
CA GLU A 196 11.25 -9.55 -0.85
C GLU A 196 11.45 -10.84 -0.05
N MET A 197 12.20 -10.78 1.05
CA MET A 197 12.36 -11.93 1.95
C MET A 197 11.01 -12.39 2.53
N PHE A 198 10.17 -11.45 2.97
CA PHE A 198 8.82 -11.76 3.44
C PHE A 198 7.97 -12.44 2.36
N ASN A 199 7.94 -11.87 1.16
CA ASN A 199 7.19 -12.45 0.03
C ASN A 199 7.67 -13.88 -0.28
N ARG A 200 8.98 -14.13 -0.30
CA ARG A 200 9.53 -15.47 -0.58
C ARG A 200 9.23 -16.48 0.51
N CYS A 201 9.36 -16.10 1.79
CA CYS A 201 9.00 -16.97 2.90
C CYS A 201 7.51 -17.33 2.86
N LEU A 202 6.64 -16.34 2.65
CA LEU A 202 5.20 -16.57 2.53
C LEU A 202 4.85 -17.46 1.33
N SER A 203 5.50 -17.25 0.18
CA SER A 203 5.35 -18.10 -1.01
C SER A 203 5.73 -19.56 -0.75
N ASP A 204 6.83 -19.80 -0.04
CA ASP A 204 7.28 -21.16 0.26
C ASP A 204 6.30 -21.84 1.24
N GLN A 205 5.79 -21.12 2.25
CA GLN A 205 4.78 -21.66 3.17
C GLN A 205 3.47 -22.02 2.46
N LEU A 206 2.99 -21.16 1.54
CA LEU A 206 1.83 -21.46 0.69
C LEU A 206 2.05 -22.75 -0.11
N SER A 207 3.23 -22.90 -0.72
CA SER A 207 3.52 -24.07 -1.56
C SER A 207 3.55 -25.39 -0.79
N GLN A 208 3.72 -25.33 0.53
CA GLN A 208 3.75 -26.48 1.42
C GLN A 208 2.39 -26.74 2.10
N GLY A 209 1.38 -25.89 1.86
CA GLY A 209 0.09 -25.98 2.56
C GLY A 209 0.17 -25.65 4.05
N ASN A 210 1.22 -24.95 4.49
CA ASN A 210 1.55 -24.75 5.90
C ASN A 210 0.96 -23.46 6.49
N LEU A 211 -0.06 -22.85 5.87
CA LEU A 211 -0.60 -21.58 6.33
C LEU A 211 -1.86 -21.74 7.17
N THR A 212 -1.90 -21.01 8.27
CA THR A 212 -3.13 -20.72 9.00
C THR A 212 -3.47 -19.22 8.93
N PRO A 213 -4.76 -18.83 8.82
CA PRO A 213 -5.17 -17.42 8.64
C PRO A 213 -4.72 -16.44 9.75
N ALA A 214 -4.27 -16.94 10.91
CA ALA A 214 -3.81 -16.13 12.04
C ALA A 214 -2.28 -15.99 12.11
N GLU A 215 -1.52 -16.56 11.17
CA GLU A 215 -0.06 -16.53 11.22
C GLU A 215 0.55 -15.19 10.78
N ARG A 216 1.63 -14.83 11.48
CA ARG A 216 2.43 -13.63 11.22
C ARG A 216 3.82 -14.02 10.77
N GLY A 217 4.27 -13.40 9.68
CA GLY A 217 5.62 -13.53 9.16
C GLY A 217 6.52 -12.40 9.63
N TRP A 218 7.83 -12.64 9.61
CA TRP A 218 8.82 -11.65 9.97
C TRP A 218 9.22 -10.78 8.80
N LEU A 219 9.16 -9.47 9.00
CA LEU A 219 10.03 -8.52 8.29
C LEU A 219 11.36 -8.49 9.03
N TYR A 220 12.39 -9.04 8.39
CA TYR A 220 13.70 -9.24 9.00
C TYR A 220 14.32 -7.93 9.51
N GLY A 221 14.95 -8.00 10.68
CA GLY A 221 15.72 -6.93 11.31
C GLY A 221 16.26 -7.38 12.67
N SER A 222 16.89 -6.47 13.39
CA SER A 222 17.33 -6.69 14.77
C SER A 222 16.13 -6.87 15.70
N ALA A 223 16.14 -7.97 16.45
CA ALA A 223 15.18 -8.29 17.50
C ALA A 223 15.87 -8.31 18.87
N ARG A 224 15.12 -8.11 19.95
CA ARG A 224 15.66 -8.23 21.32
C ARG A 224 16.05 -9.67 21.66
N LYS A 225 15.35 -10.64 21.08
CA LYS A 225 15.58 -12.07 21.23
C LYS A 225 15.57 -12.68 19.83
N GLU A 226 16.59 -13.48 19.52
CA GLU A 226 16.61 -14.27 18.29
C GLU A 226 15.49 -15.32 18.32
N THR A 227 14.91 -15.58 17.16
CA THR A 227 13.86 -16.57 16.99
C THR A 227 14.27 -17.53 15.88
N PRO A 228 13.87 -18.81 15.94
CA PRO A 228 14.18 -19.77 14.88
C PRO A 228 13.76 -19.29 13.49
N ALA A 229 12.66 -18.54 13.39
CA ALA A 229 12.22 -17.98 12.12
C ALA A 229 13.16 -16.88 11.58
N LEU A 230 13.70 -16.01 12.44
CA LEU A 230 14.69 -15.02 12.03
C LEU A 230 16.02 -15.68 11.65
N GLU A 231 16.44 -16.73 12.37
CA GLU A 231 17.64 -17.52 12.04
C GLU A 231 17.52 -18.20 10.67
N GLN A 232 16.36 -18.79 10.36
CA GLN A 232 16.10 -19.40 9.05
C GLN A 232 16.15 -18.37 7.91
N ILE A 233 15.61 -17.17 8.13
CA ILE A 233 15.71 -16.07 7.16
C ILE A 233 17.18 -15.65 6.99
N ALA A 234 17.92 -15.49 8.09
CA ALA A 234 19.33 -15.11 8.06
C ALA A 234 20.21 -16.14 7.35
N ALA A 235 19.96 -17.44 7.56
CA ALA A 235 20.66 -18.52 6.86
C ALA A 235 20.45 -18.48 5.34
N ARG A 236 19.26 -18.05 4.89
CA ARG A 236 18.93 -17.97 3.46
C ARG A 236 19.45 -16.70 2.78
N TRP A 237 19.53 -15.58 3.49
CA TRP A 237 20.03 -14.30 2.96
C TRP A 237 21.05 -13.63 3.90
N PRO A 238 22.21 -14.27 4.14
CA PRO A 238 23.15 -13.81 5.17
C PRO A 238 23.63 -12.38 4.92
N ALA A 239 24.06 -12.05 3.70
CA ALA A 239 24.55 -10.72 3.37
C ALA A 239 23.51 -9.61 3.56
N TRP A 240 22.24 -9.87 3.21
CA TRP A 240 21.16 -8.88 3.37
C TRP A 240 20.83 -8.71 4.86
N CYS A 241 20.75 -9.81 5.59
CA CYS A 241 20.40 -9.84 7.00
C CYS A 241 21.46 -9.14 7.85
N ASP A 242 22.74 -9.43 7.62
CA ASP A 242 23.87 -8.75 8.28
C ASP A 242 23.85 -7.25 8.02
N PHE A 243 23.56 -6.84 6.79
CA PHE A 243 23.47 -5.43 6.44
C PHE A 243 22.28 -4.74 7.12
N LEU A 244 21.09 -5.34 7.09
CA LEU A 244 19.90 -4.81 7.77
C LEU A 244 20.12 -4.66 9.28
N THR A 245 20.80 -5.61 9.91
CA THR A 245 21.17 -5.55 11.33
C THR A 245 22.17 -4.43 11.60
N ARG A 246 23.20 -4.25 10.77
CA ARG A 246 24.13 -3.09 10.87
C ARG A 246 23.42 -1.75 10.71
N MET A 247 22.39 -1.68 9.85
CA MET A 247 21.54 -0.50 9.69
C MET A 247 20.51 -0.32 10.81
N LYS A 248 20.53 -1.17 11.84
CA LYS A 248 19.64 -1.13 13.02
C LYS A 248 18.15 -1.16 12.65
N MET A 249 17.81 -1.82 11.54
CA MET A 249 16.42 -2.05 11.16
C MET A 249 15.77 -2.97 12.19
N LYS A 250 14.67 -2.55 12.82
CA LYS A 250 13.99 -3.39 13.83
C LYS A 250 13.16 -4.48 13.16
N ALA A 251 13.24 -5.71 13.67
CA ALA A 251 12.33 -6.79 13.27
C ALA A 251 10.87 -6.39 13.54
N GLN A 252 9.98 -6.75 12.62
CA GLN A 252 8.55 -6.46 12.72
C GLN A 252 7.75 -7.68 12.28
N LEU A 253 6.61 -7.91 12.91
CA LEU A 253 5.64 -8.91 12.47
C LEU A 253 4.66 -8.29 11.47
N ARG A 254 4.26 -9.09 10.49
CA ARG A 254 3.27 -8.74 9.48
C ARG A 254 2.34 -9.93 9.27
N ASP A 255 1.04 -9.68 9.22
CA ASP A 255 0.04 -10.71 8.94
C ASP A 255 0.31 -11.33 7.56
N GLN A 256 0.28 -12.67 7.48
CA GLN A 256 0.59 -13.40 6.26
C GLN A 256 -0.59 -13.47 5.30
N MET A 257 -1.81 -13.53 5.86
CA MET A 257 -3.07 -13.46 5.15
C MET A 257 -3.82 -12.19 5.55
N VAL A 258 -4.62 -11.65 4.64
CA VAL A 258 -5.51 -10.51 4.92
C VAL A 258 -6.89 -10.86 4.42
N VAL A 259 -7.88 -10.76 5.31
CA VAL A 259 -9.30 -10.81 4.96
C VAL A 259 -9.76 -9.38 4.63
N PRO A 260 -10.21 -9.09 3.40
CA PRO A 260 -10.76 -7.78 3.07
C PRO A 260 -12.05 -7.53 3.84
N ARG A 261 -12.27 -6.28 4.28
CA ARG A 261 -13.55 -5.88 4.85
C ARG A 261 -14.54 -5.52 3.75
N ASP A 262 -15.79 -5.89 3.96
CA ASP A 262 -16.93 -5.50 3.12
C ASP A 262 -16.71 -5.81 1.63
N LEU A 263 -16.06 -6.95 1.33
CA LEU A 263 -15.82 -7.38 -0.03
C LEU A 263 -17.15 -7.64 -0.74
N SER A 264 -17.37 -6.93 -1.82
CA SER A 264 -18.49 -7.10 -2.73
C SER A 264 -18.01 -6.98 -4.16
N TRP A 265 -18.75 -7.60 -5.08
CA TRP A 265 -18.41 -7.58 -6.50
C TRP A 265 -19.64 -7.57 -7.39
N SER A 266 -19.46 -7.03 -8.59
CA SER A 266 -20.43 -7.08 -9.68
C SER A 266 -19.74 -7.48 -10.97
N LEU A 267 -20.31 -8.46 -11.67
CA LEU A 267 -19.82 -8.94 -12.95
C LEU A 267 -20.71 -8.39 -14.06
N GLY A 268 -20.10 -7.67 -15.00
CA GLY A 268 -20.69 -7.32 -16.29
C GLY A 268 -20.35 -8.35 -17.36
N GLU A 269 -20.55 -7.99 -18.62
CA GLU A 269 -20.21 -8.85 -19.78
C GLU A 269 -18.69 -9.03 -19.92
N ASP A 270 -17.93 -7.93 -19.82
CA ASP A 270 -16.47 -7.87 -19.99
C ASP A 270 -15.76 -7.14 -18.84
N THR A 271 -16.46 -6.95 -17.72
CA THR A 271 -15.97 -6.17 -16.58
C THR A 271 -16.23 -6.85 -15.24
N LEU A 272 -15.33 -6.63 -14.29
CA LEU A 272 -15.50 -6.97 -12.88
C LEU A 272 -15.25 -5.73 -12.03
N THR A 273 -16.26 -5.30 -11.27
CA THR A 273 -16.11 -4.23 -10.28
C THR A 273 -16.07 -4.83 -8.89
N LEU A 274 -15.05 -4.47 -8.12
CA LEU A 274 -14.83 -4.88 -6.74
C LEU A 274 -14.95 -3.67 -5.82
N SER A 275 -15.56 -3.84 -4.65
CA SER A 275 -15.51 -2.89 -3.55
C SER A 275 -15.08 -3.60 -2.28
N PHE A 276 -14.07 -3.06 -1.59
CA PHE A 276 -13.56 -3.64 -0.33
C PHE A 276 -12.65 -2.66 0.40
N ALA A 277 -12.38 -2.90 1.68
CA ALA A 277 -11.43 -2.13 2.47
C ALA A 277 -10.26 -2.97 3.01
N LEU A 278 -9.06 -2.41 2.97
CA LEU A 278 -7.84 -3.04 3.48
C LEU A 278 -7.13 -2.15 4.51
N PRO A 279 -6.52 -2.74 5.55
CA PRO A 279 -5.72 -1.98 6.50
C PRO A 279 -4.44 -1.43 5.88
N ALA A 280 -3.87 -0.42 6.54
CA ALA A 280 -2.66 0.26 6.10
C ALA A 280 -1.51 -0.72 5.86
N GLY A 281 -0.80 -0.53 4.75
CA GLY A 281 0.32 -1.40 4.37
C GLY A 281 -0.08 -2.71 3.69
N CYS A 282 -1.36 -2.93 3.40
CA CYS A 282 -1.84 -3.99 2.50
C CYS A 282 -2.05 -3.42 1.08
N TYR A 283 -2.05 -4.30 0.06
CA TYR A 283 -2.06 -3.89 -1.35
C TYR A 283 -3.25 -4.54 -2.06
N ALA A 284 -4.09 -3.72 -2.70
CA ALA A 284 -5.20 -4.21 -3.53
C ALA A 284 -4.71 -5.09 -4.69
N THR A 285 -3.54 -4.79 -5.26
CA THR A 285 -2.94 -5.61 -6.32
C THR A 285 -2.64 -7.05 -5.88
N SER A 286 -2.41 -7.30 -4.59
CA SER A 286 -2.17 -8.65 -4.07
C SER A 286 -3.48 -9.47 -4.01
N LEU A 287 -4.62 -8.81 -3.79
CA LEU A 287 -5.94 -9.44 -3.94
C LEU A 287 -6.23 -9.69 -5.42
N ILE A 288 -6.09 -8.66 -6.27
CA ILE A 288 -6.41 -8.75 -7.71
C ILE A 288 -5.58 -9.84 -8.38
N ARG A 289 -4.32 -10.01 -7.96
CA ARG A 289 -3.46 -11.08 -8.44
C ARG A 289 -4.13 -12.44 -8.35
N GLU A 290 -4.84 -12.76 -7.27
CA GLU A 290 -5.46 -14.06 -7.08
C GLU A 290 -6.64 -14.32 -8.03
N ILE A 291 -7.19 -13.27 -8.67
CA ILE A 291 -8.41 -13.35 -9.48
C ILE A 291 -8.17 -13.08 -10.97
N VAL A 292 -7.23 -12.18 -11.30
CA VAL A 292 -6.99 -11.73 -12.67
C VAL A 292 -5.49 -11.61 -12.93
N ASP A 293 -5.05 -12.19 -14.04
CA ASP A 293 -3.75 -11.93 -14.63
C ASP A 293 -3.86 -10.70 -15.54
N PHE A 294 -3.29 -9.58 -15.09
CA PHE A 294 -3.42 -8.28 -15.76
C PHE A 294 -2.18 -7.81 -16.52
N GLY A 295 -1.14 -8.65 -16.63
CA GLY A 295 0.15 -8.29 -17.22
C GLY A 295 0.86 -7.16 -16.43
N GLU A 296 2.18 -7.21 -16.33
CA GLU A 296 2.92 -6.03 -15.86
C GLU A 296 2.95 -5.01 -17.01
N SER A 297 2.26 -3.87 -16.83
CA SER A 297 2.47 -2.67 -17.66
C SER A 297 3.68 -1.85 -17.21
#